data_AF-R1E7U7-F1
#
_entry.id   AF-R1E7U7-F1
#
_cell.length_a   1.000
_cell.length_b   1.000
_cell.length_c   1.000
_cell.angle_alpha   90.00
_cell.angle_beta   90.00
_cell.angle_gamma   90.00
#
_symmetry.space_group_name_H-M   'P 1'
#
loop_
_entity.id
_entity.type
_entity.pdbx_description
1 polymer ?
#
loop_
_entity_poly.entity_id
_entity_poly.type
_entity_poly.pdbx_seq_one_letter_code
_entity_poly.pdbx_strand_id
1 'polypeptide(L)'
;MSSAVAQALPPSILALFAPRPPPPFKPAPEKRKMPRYGTVAHLVSEFEEPSATPAPKPAAVVESKEARRARKAEKRKAKGEADLEAKVEAYDPNEDSKIKGDPYKTLFCSD
;
A
#
# COMPACT_ATOMS: atom_id res chain seq x y z
N MET A 1 -45.72 -11.26 -19.54
CA MET A 1 -46.84 -12.19 -19.24
C MET A 1 -46.44 -13.53 -19.85
N SER A 2 -46.35 -14.61 -19.08
CA SER A 2 -46.16 -15.93 -19.69
C SER A 2 -47.37 -16.23 -20.58
N SER A 3 -47.18 -16.93 -21.69
CA SER A 3 -48.26 -17.26 -22.65
C SER A 3 -49.44 -17.98 -21.99
N ALA A 4 -49.19 -18.70 -20.90
CA ALA A 4 -50.19 -19.45 -20.14
C ALA A 4 -51.25 -18.57 -19.45
N VAL A 5 -50.93 -17.34 -19.02
CA VAL A 5 -51.90 -16.43 -18.36
C VAL A 5 -52.86 -15.80 -19.38
N ALA A 6 -52.40 -15.57 -20.61
CA ALA A 6 -53.22 -14.98 -21.67
C ALA A 6 -54.35 -15.92 -22.16
N GLN A 7 -54.18 -17.23 -21.99
CA GLN A 7 -55.11 -18.27 -22.46
C GLN A 7 -56.28 -18.53 -21.49
N ALA A 8 -56.21 -18.03 -20.25
CA ALA A 8 -57.21 -18.25 -19.21
C ALA A 8 -58.13 -17.03 -18.95
N LEU A 9 -58.01 -15.96 -19.75
CA LEU A 9 -58.77 -14.72 -19.58
C LEU A 9 -60.00 -14.67 -20.53
N PRO A 10 -61.13 -14.07 -20.09
CA PRO A 10 -62.28 -13.85 -20.97
C PRO A 10 -61.93 -12.87 -22.10
N PRO A 11 -62.64 -12.95 -23.25
CA PRO A 11 -62.28 -12.21 -24.47
C PRO A 11 -62.31 -10.69 -24.30
N SER A 12 -63.17 -10.17 -23.41
CA SER A 12 -63.25 -8.73 -23.09
C SER A 12 -61.97 -8.20 -22.41
N ILE A 13 -61.33 -9.03 -21.58
CA ILE A 13 -60.08 -8.67 -20.89
C ILE A 13 -58.87 -8.93 -21.79
N LEU A 14 -58.90 -9.97 -22.62
CA LEU A 14 -57.82 -10.29 -23.57
C LEU A 14 -57.58 -9.14 -24.55
N ALA A 15 -58.64 -8.47 -25.02
CA ALA A 15 -58.56 -7.34 -25.94
C ALA A 15 -57.69 -6.17 -25.41
N LEU A 16 -57.61 -5.99 -24.08
CA LEU A 16 -56.78 -4.95 -23.45
C LEU A 16 -55.29 -5.22 -23.57
N PHE A 17 -54.90 -6.47 -23.81
CA PHE A 17 -53.50 -6.90 -23.92
C PHE A 17 -53.05 -7.13 -25.37
N ALA A 18 -53.83 -6.65 -26.35
CA ALA A 18 -53.41 -6.67 -27.75
C ALA A 18 -52.07 -5.93 -27.92
N PRO A 19 -51.12 -6.48 -28.71
CA PRO A 19 -49.83 -5.84 -28.90
C PRO A 19 -50.02 -4.47 -29.56
N ARG A 20 -49.15 -3.53 -29.19
CA ARG A 20 -49.11 -2.23 -29.85
C ARG A 20 -48.66 -2.39 -31.30
N PRO A 21 -49.08 -1.50 -32.22
CA PRO A 21 -48.53 -1.47 -33.56
C PRO A 21 -47.00 -1.34 -33.50
N PRO A 22 -46.27 -1.96 -34.44
CA PRO A 22 -44.81 -1.88 -34.46
C PRO A 22 -44.37 -0.41 -34.55
N PRO A 23 -43.36 0.00 -33.78
CA PRO A 23 -42.86 1.37 -33.84
C PRO A 23 -42.31 1.67 -35.23
N PRO A 24 -42.40 2.94 -35.70
CA PRO A 24 -41.80 3.32 -36.97
C PRO A 24 -40.28 3.14 -36.91
N PHE A 25 -39.71 2.56 -37.97
CA PHE A 25 -38.26 2.41 -38.10
C PHE A 25 -37.59 3.78 -38.10
N LYS A 26 -36.58 3.94 -37.24
CA LYS A 26 -35.67 5.09 -37.25
C LYS A 26 -34.25 4.58 -37.49
N PRO A 27 -33.52 5.15 -38.47
CA PRO A 27 -32.13 4.78 -38.68
C PRO A 27 -31.27 5.16 -37.45
N ALA A 28 -30.15 4.46 -37.27
CA ALA A 28 -29.19 4.80 -36.22
C ALA A 28 -28.64 6.23 -36.46
N PRO A 29 -28.41 7.02 -35.39
CA PRO A 29 -27.83 8.34 -35.54
C PRO A 29 -26.42 8.24 -36.13
N GLU A 30 -26.10 9.10 -37.09
CA GLU A 30 -24.78 9.14 -37.70
C GLU A 30 -23.73 9.56 -36.66
N LYS A 31 -22.63 8.81 -36.57
CA LYS A 31 -21.51 9.16 -35.68
C LYS A 31 -20.79 10.37 -36.27
N ARG A 32 -20.89 11.51 -35.58
CA ARG A 32 -20.14 12.72 -35.95
C ARG A 32 -18.63 12.44 -35.86
N LYS A 33 -17.87 12.86 -36.87
CA LYS A 33 -16.41 12.84 -36.81
C LYS A 33 -15.96 13.88 -35.79
N MET A 34 -15.37 13.44 -34.68
CA MET A 34 -14.75 14.34 -33.71
C MET A 34 -13.45 14.92 -34.28
N PRO A 35 -13.04 16.13 -33.85
CA PRO A 35 -11.71 16.63 -34.11
C PRO A 35 -10.64 15.61 -33.68
N ARG A 36 -9.52 15.57 -34.41
CA ARG A 36 -8.39 14.71 -34.04
C ARG A 36 -7.77 15.20 -32.73
N TYR A 37 -7.28 14.28 -31.91
CA TYR A 37 -6.49 14.64 -30.73
C TYR A 37 -5.26 15.45 -31.15
N GLY A 38 -5.06 16.60 -30.51
CA GLY A 38 -3.86 17.42 -30.64
C GLY A 38 -2.74 16.92 -29.74
N THR A 39 -1.53 17.46 -29.94
CA THR A 39 -0.37 17.20 -29.07
C THR A 39 -0.31 18.24 -27.95
N VAL A 40 0.53 17.97 -26.96
CA VAL A 40 0.84 18.88 -25.84
C VAL A 40 1.84 19.98 -26.19
N ALA A 41 2.24 20.11 -27.46
CA ALA A 41 3.27 21.07 -27.89
C ALA A 41 2.91 22.53 -27.60
N HIS A 42 1.62 22.86 -27.61
CA HIS A 42 1.13 24.22 -27.31
C HIS A 42 1.33 24.63 -25.84
N LEU A 43 1.54 23.67 -24.92
CA LEU A 43 1.71 23.93 -23.49
C LEU A 43 3.17 24.30 -23.14
N VAL A 44 4.09 24.24 -24.10
CA VAL A 44 5.51 24.55 -23.86
C VAL A 44 5.72 26.02 -23.51
N SER A 45 4.84 26.91 -23.96
CA SER A 45 4.90 28.34 -23.60
C SER A 45 4.49 28.65 -22.17
N GLU A 46 3.91 27.68 -21.45
CA GLU A 46 3.45 27.85 -20.07
C GLU A 46 4.52 27.47 -19.03
N PHE A 47 5.69 26.99 -19.46
CA PHE A 47 6.79 26.68 -18.54
C PHE A 47 7.40 27.96 -17.93
N GLU A 48 7.75 27.89 -16.65
CA GLU A 48 8.41 28.99 -15.95
C GLU A 48 9.81 29.25 -16.54
N GLU A 49 10.12 30.54 -16.76
CA GLU A 49 11.45 30.96 -17.17
C GLU A 49 12.47 30.66 -16.06
N PRO A 50 13.64 30.09 -16.38
CA PRO A 50 14.65 29.69 -15.40
C PRO A 50 15.25 30.87 -14.61
N SER A 51 14.96 32.12 -15.01
CA SER A 51 15.33 33.34 -14.32
C SER A 51 14.32 33.78 -13.24
N ALA A 52 13.04 33.42 -13.39
CA ALA A 52 11.96 33.82 -12.50
C ALA A 52 11.84 32.91 -11.28
N THR A 53 12.18 31.63 -11.44
CA THR A 53 12.08 30.63 -10.38
C THR A 53 13.48 30.12 -10.01
N PRO A 54 14.00 30.40 -8.80
CA PRO A 54 15.25 29.80 -8.36
C PRO A 54 15.10 28.28 -8.33
N ALA A 55 16.19 27.57 -8.66
CA ALA A 55 16.19 26.11 -8.66
C ALA A 55 15.59 25.57 -7.35
N PRO A 56 14.73 24.52 -7.41
CA PRO A 56 14.13 23.96 -6.22
C PRO A 56 15.25 23.61 -5.24
N LYS A 57 15.06 23.98 -3.97
CA LYS A 57 16.01 23.60 -2.91
C LYS A 57 16.20 22.08 -3.01
N PRO A 58 17.45 21.58 -2.96
CA PRO A 58 17.69 20.15 -2.99
C PRO A 58 16.81 19.52 -1.91
N ALA A 59 16.08 18.47 -2.27
CA ALA A 59 15.18 17.79 -1.35
C ALA A 59 15.95 17.57 -0.04
N ALA A 60 15.37 18.03 1.08
CA ALA A 60 15.99 17.86 2.37
C ALA A 60 16.41 16.39 2.47
N VAL A 61 17.70 16.13 2.72
CA VAL A 61 18.23 14.77 2.78
C VAL A 61 17.65 14.13 4.03
N VAL A 62 16.43 13.61 3.91
CA VAL A 62 15.77 12.87 4.96
C VAL A 62 16.46 11.52 5.05
N GLU A 63 16.79 11.09 6.27
CA GLU A 63 17.36 9.76 6.49
C GLU A 63 16.50 8.70 5.81
N SER A 64 17.10 7.93 4.89
CA SER A 64 16.47 6.72 4.37
C SER A 64 16.16 5.75 5.51
N LYS A 65 15.15 4.91 5.32
CA LYS A 65 14.77 3.86 6.28
C LYS A 65 15.96 2.96 6.65
N GLU A 66 16.86 2.73 5.71
CA GLU A 66 18.09 1.94 5.88
C GLU A 66 19.11 2.66 6.76
N ALA A 67 19.39 3.93 6.47
CA ALA A 67 20.28 4.76 7.30
C ALA A 67 19.78 4.84 8.75
N ARG A 68 18.46 4.98 8.95
CA ARG A 68 17.84 4.98 10.28
C ARG A 68 18.02 3.65 11.02
N ARG A 69 17.93 2.52 10.30
CA ARG A 69 18.14 1.18 10.85
C ARG A 69 19.59 0.96 11.25
N ALA A 70 20.54 1.33 10.38
CA ALA A 70 21.98 1.25 10.64
C ALA A 70 22.36 2.02 11.91
N ARG A 71 21.95 3.30 12.00
CA ARG A 71 22.15 4.14 13.18
C ARG A 71 21.61 3.51 14.47
N LYS A 72 20.42 2.90 14.41
CA LYS A 72 19.81 2.26 15.59
C LYS A 72 20.55 0.97 15.97
N ALA A 73 21.04 0.22 14.99
CA ALA A 73 21.82 -0.99 15.23
C ALA A 73 23.16 -0.67 15.89
N GLU A 74 23.90 0.33 15.38
CA GLU A 74 25.16 0.79 15.97
C GLU A 74 24.98 1.27 17.41
N LYS A 75 23.96 2.11 17.67
CA LYS A 75 23.64 2.55 19.03
C LYS A 75 23.31 1.40 19.99
N ARG A 76 22.64 0.34 19.49
CA ARG A 76 22.34 -0.85 20.29
C ARG A 76 23.58 -1.69 20.57
N LYS A 77 24.47 -1.83 19.58
CA LYS A 77 25.75 -2.54 19.75
C LYS A 77 26.63 -1.83 20.78
N ALA A 78 26.85 -0.53 20.62
CA ALA A 78 27.66 0.26 21.56
C ALA A 78 27.10 0.21 22.99
N LYS A 79 25.77 0.26 23.15
CA LYS A 79 25.15 0.09 24.47
C LYS A 79 25.35 -1.33 25.02
N GLY A 80 25.20 -2.36 24.17
CA GLY A 80 25.40 -3.75 24.57
C GLY A 80 26.84 -4.05 24.98
N GLU A 81 27.81 -3.44 24.30
CA GLU A 81 29.24 -3.53 24.64
C GLU A 81 29.51 -2.89 26.00
N ALA A 82 29.05 -1.66 26.23
CA ALA A 82 29.19 -1.00 27.54
C ALA A 82 28.50 -1.77 28.68
N ASP A 83 27.30 -2.29 28.45
CA ASP A 83 26.57 -3.11 29.44
C ASP A 83 27.28 -4.46 29.71
N LEU A 84 28.02 -5.00 28.73
CA LEU A 84 28.77 -6.25 28.87
C LEU A 84 30.08 -6.01 29.62
N GLU A 85 30.82 -4.96 29.28
CA GLU A 85 32.04 -4.56 30.00
C GLU A 85 31.76 -4.37 31.49
N ALA A 86 30.71 -3.63 31.83
CA ALA A 86 30.30 -3.43 33.22
C ALA A 86 29.94 -4.75 33.95
N LYS A 87 29.35 -5.72 33.24
CA LYS A 87 29.03 -7.04 33.82
C LYS A 87 30.25 -7.91 34.00
N VAL A 88 31.23 -7.82 33.09
CA VAL A 88 32.48 -8.57 33.19
C VAL A 88 33.30 -8.05 34.37
N GLU A 89 33.36 -6.73 34.57
CA GLU A 89 34.03 -6.12 35.72
C GLU A 89 33.38 -6.50 37.06
N ALA A 90 32.05 -6.58 37.09
CA ALA A 90 31.30 -6.96 38.30
C ALA A 90 31.23 -8.48 38.56
N TYR A 91 31.73 -9.32 37.64
CA TYR A 91 31.60 -10.78 37.75
C TYR A 91 32.77 -11.38 38.53
N ASP A 92 32.56 -11.63 39.83
CA ASP A 92 33.45 -12.44 40.66
C ASP A 92 32.76 -13.76 41.10
N PRO A 93 33.12 -14.90 40.49
CA PRO A 93 32.53 -16.19 40.83
C PRO A 93 32.99 -16.73 42.20
N ASN A 94 34.04 -16.18 42.81
CA ASN A 94 34.50 -16.65 44.13
C ASN A 94 33.72 -16.01 45.27
N GLU A 95 33.19 -14.80 45.06
CA GLU A 95 32.40 -14.06 46.05
C GLU A 95 30.89 -14.34 45.94
N ASP A 96 30.43 -15.07 44.91
CA ASP A 96 29.00 -15.35 44.73
C ASP A 96 28.49 -16.42 45.73
N SER A 97 27.60 -15.97 46.61
CA SER A 97 26.85 -16.80 47.58
C SER A 97 26.10 -18.01 47.00
N LYS A 98 25.83 -18.02 45.69
CA LYS A 98 25.17 -19.12 44.98
C LYS A 98 26.10 -20.26 44.61
N ILE A 99 27.40 -20.00 44.48
CA ILE A 99 28.42 -21.00 44.12
C ILE A 99 28.84 -21.73 45.40
N LYS A 100 28.64 -23.06 45.43
CA LYS A 100 28.93 -23.92 46.60
C LYS A 100 29.56 -25.23 46.13
N GLY A 101 30.57 -25.70 46.86
CA GLY A 101 31.24 -26.99 46.59
C GLY A 101 32.60 -26.85 45.90
N ASP A 102 33.18 -27.98 45.51
CA ASP A 102 34.49 -28.07 44.86
C ASP A 102 34.35 -27.89 43.33
N PRO A 103 34.93 -26.83 42.73
CA PRO A 103 34.78 -26.56 41.30
C PRO A 103 35.35 -27.67 40.41
N TYR A 104 36.31 -28.47 40.89
CA TYR A 104 36.87 -29.59 40.13
C TYR A 104 35.99 -30.83 40.12
N LYS A 105 34.90 -30.83 40.89
CA LYS A 105 33.94 -31.95 41.01
C LYS A 105 32.52 -31.56 40.62
N THR A 106 32.33 -30.37 40.04
CA THR A 106 31.05 -29.90 39.51
C THR A 106 31.04 -30.02 37.99
N LEU A 107 30.02 -30.67 37.42
CA LEU A 107 29.80 -30.76 35.97
C LEU A 107 28.69 -29.79 35.55
N PHE A 108 28.89 -29.10 34.42
CA PHE A 108 27.84 -28.30 33.78
C PHE A 108 27.11 -29.15 32.76
N CYS A 109 25.81 -29.41 32.98
CA CYS A 109 24.93 -30.05 32.00
C CYS A 109 24.05 -28.97 31.37
N SER A 110 24.16 -28.79 30.05
CA SER A 110 23.25 -28.00 29.22
C SER A 110 22.51 -28.95 28.28
N ASP A 111 21.18 -28.82 28.21
CA ASP A 111 20.33 -29.60 27.31
C ASP A 111 20.59 -29.34 25.82
#